data_AF-A0A2E5U9G1-F1
#
_entry.id   AF-A0A2E5U9G1-F1
#
_cell.length_a   1.000
_cell.length_b   1.000
_cell.length_c   1.000
_cell.angle_alpha   90.00
_cell.angle_beta   90.00
_cell.angle_gamma   90.00
#
_symmetry.space_group_name_H-M   'P 1'
#
loop_
_entity.id
_entity.type
_entity.pdbx_description
1 polymer ?
#
loop_
_entity_poly.entity_id
_entity_poly.type
_entity_poly.pdbx_seq_one_letter_code
_entity_poly.pdbx_strand_id
1 'polypeptide(L)' 'KLELPYTSKVKRFIQATSDHSNPSEVSNKGKVHQLQRNSKENIKNWKKRLTNKEIKKIHDITEHISNKYYSDKDW' A
#
# COMPACT_ATOMS: atom_id res chain seq x y z
N LYS A 1 5.01 19.47 10.24
CA LYS A 1 5.12 19.90 8.82
C LYS A 1 6.47 19.41 8.33
N LEU A 2 6.54 18.75 7.16
CA LEU A 2 7.82 18.35 6.58
C LEU A 2 8.44 19.62 5.98
N GLU A 3 9.59 20.09 6.45
CA GLU A 3 10.27 21.32 5.99
C GLU A 3 10.94 21.12 4.62
N LEU A 4 10.21 20.51 3.70
CA LEU A 4 10.68 20.15 2.38
C LEU A 4 9.94 20.98 1.31
N PRO A 5 10.64 21.53 0.30
CA PRO A 5 10.00 22.29 -0.76
C PRO A 5 8.99 21.45 -1.56
N TYR A 6 7.70 21.77 -1.44
CA TYR A 6 6.62 21.12 -2.19
C TYR A 6 6.32 21.86 -3.50
N THR A 7 7.30 21.85 -4.41
CA THR A 7 7.19 22.54 -5.71
C THR A 7 6.21 21.86 -6.64
N SER A 8 5.74 22.56 -7.69
CA SER A 8 4.87 21.98 -8.72
C SER A 8 5.47 20.74 -9.41
N LYS A 9 6.81 20.71 -9.56
CA LYS A 9 7.51 19.53 -10.10
C LYS A 9 7.39 18.35 -9.14
N VAL A 10 7.61 18.56 -7.84
CA VAL A 10 7.47 17.53 -6.81
C VAL A 10 6.03 17.02 -6.73
N LYS A 11 5.05 17.93 -6.73
CA LYS A 11 3.63 17.57 -6.74
C LYS A 11 3.26 16.66 -7.92
N ARG A 12 3.66 17.06 -9.15
CA ARG A 12 3.42 16.25 -10.35
C ARG A 12 4.10 14.89 -10.27
N PHE A 13 5.33 14.84 -9.76
CA PHE A 13 6.06 13.58 -9.63
C PHE A 13 5.39 12.63 -8.62
N ILE A 14 5.03 13.12 -7.43
CA ILE A 14 4.28 12.34 -6.44
C ILE A 14 3.02 11.79 -7.08
N GLN A 15 2.20 12.66 -7.68
CA GLN A 15 0.96 12.23 -8.34
C GLN A 15 1.24 11.17 -9.41
N ALA A 16 2.13 11.41 -10.36
CA ALA A 16 2.45 10.44 -11.40
C ALA A 16 2.92 9.07 -10.85
N THR A 17 3.53 9.02 -9.67
CA THR A 17 4.00 7.77 -9.05
C THR A 17 3.00 7.09 -8.12
N SER A 18 2.01 7.83 -7.59
CA SER A 18 1.05 7.33 -6.59
C SER A 18 -0.41 7.30 -7.06
N ASP A 19 -0.69 7.85 -8.25
CA ASP A 19 -2.05 8.07 -8.74
C ASP A 19 -2.86 6.77 -8.88
N HIS A 20 -4.17 6.89 -8.76
CA HIS A 20 -5.10 5.78 -8.87
C HIS A 20 -5.11 5.06 -10.23
N SER A 21 -4.73 5.76 -11.30
CA SER A 21 -4.58 5.20 -12.66
C SER A 21 -3.38 4.27 -12.81
N ASN A 22 -2.41 4.31 -11.87
CA ASN A 22 -1.28 3.39 -11.88
C ASN A 22 -1.73 1.96 -11.55
N PRO A 23 -0.97 0.93 -11.96
CA PRO A 23 -1.26 -0.45 -11.57
C PRO A 23 -1.24 -0.61 -10.05
N SER A 24 -2.28 -1.22 -9.49
CA SER A 24 -2.30 -1.57 -8.07
C SER A 24 -1.28 -2.66 -7.75
N GLU A 25 -1.01 -3.57 -8.70
CA GLU A 25 -0.13 -4.72 -8.52
C GLU A 25 0.93 -4.81 -9.64
N VAL A 26 1.97 -5.63 -9.45
CA VAL A 26 2.99 -5.92 -10.45
C VAL A 26 2.33 -6.49 -11.72
N SER A 27 2.33 -5.69 -12.79
CA SER A 27 1.73 -6.09 -14.07
C SER A 27 2.72 -6.82 -14.98
N ASN A 28 4.03 -6.63 -14.77
CA ASN A 28 5.08 -7.25 -15.56
C ASN A 28 6.09 -7.96 -14.65
N LYS A 29 6.06 -9.30 -14.65
CA LYS A 29 6.96 -10.15 -13.85
C LYS A 29 8.44 -9.99 -14.24
N GLY A 30 8.75 -9.50 -15.44
CA GLY A 30 10.12 -9.26 -15.91
C GLY A 30 10.70 -7.89 -15.52
N LYS A 31 9.89 -6.99 -14.93
CA LYS A 31 10.36 -5.67 -14.49
C LYS A 31 10.55 -5.66 -12.97
N VAL A 32 11.79 -5.87 -12.54
CA VAL A 32 12.18 -5.95 -11.11
C VAL A 32 11.81 -4.69 -10.33
N HIS A 33 11.85 -3.50 -10.95
CA HIS A 33 11.52 -2.22 -10.30
C HIS A 33 10.36 -1.50 -10.98
N GLN A 34 9.14 -1.95 -10.71
CA GLN A 34 7.93 -1.20 -11.04
C GLN A 34 7.45 -0.44 -9.80
N LEU A 35 7.97 0.77 -9.63
CA LEU A 35 7.76 1.63 -8.46
C LEU A 35 6.50 2.49 -8.56
N GLN A 36 6.01 2.77 -9.77
CA GLN A 36 4.77 3.50 -10.00
C GLN A 36 3.58 2.58 -9.65
N ARG A 37 2.81 2.99 -8.64
CA ARG A 37 1.72 2.20 -8.08
C ARG A 37 0.54 3.08 -7.76
N ASN A 38 -0.65 2.50 -7.79
CA ASN A 38 -1.77 3.07 -7.08
C ASN A 38 -1.50 2.87 -5.58
N SER A 39 -0.97 3.89 -4.90
CA SER A 39 -0.53 3.77 -3.51
C SER A 39 -1.70 3.41 -2.58
N LYS A 40 -2.91 3.87 -2.88
CA LYS A 40 -4.12 3.60 -2.08
C LYS A 40 -4.56 2.15 -2.16
N GLU A 41 -4.51 1.54 -3.34
CA GLU A 41 -4.88 0.13 -3.50
C GLU A 41 -3.74 -0.81 -3.13
N ASN A 42 -2.49 -0.40 -3.33
CA ASN A 42 -1.32 -1.21 -3.03
C ASN A 42 -1.23 -1.61 -1.55
N ILE A 43 -1.63 -0.74 -0.62
CA ILE A 43 -1.65 -1.07 0.82
C ILE A 43 -2.63 -2.20 1.19
N LYS A 44 -3.52 -2.61 0.28
CA LYS A 44 -4.49 -3.71 0.47
C LYS A 44 -4.12 -4.97 -0.31
N ASN A 45 -3.07 -4.96 -1.13
CA ASN A 45 -2.72 -6.12 -1.96
C ASN A 45 -2.42 -7.38 -1.15
N TRP A 46 -1.91 -7.24 0.07
CA TRP A 46 -1.64 -8.37 0.96
C TRP A 46 -2.91 -9.22 1.20
N LYS A 47 -4.11 -8.61 1.25
CA LYS A 47 -5.38 -9.33 1.37
C LYS A 47 -5.68 -10.26 0.20
N LYS A 48 -5.16 -9.94 -0.99
CA LYS A 48 -5.31 -10.75 -2.20
C LYS A 48 -4.22 -11.82 -2.32
N ARG A 49 -3.04 -11.55 -1.76
CA ARG A 49 -1.86 -12.42 -1.86
C ARG A 49 -1.84 -13.51 -0.79
N LEU A 50 -2.34 -13.20 0.40
CA LEU A 50 -2.36 -14.11 1.53
C LEU A 50 -3.68 -14.85 1.62
N THR A 51 -3.61 -16.07 2.11
CA THR A 51 -4.80 -16.86 2.47
C THR A 51 -5.42 -16.33 3.76
N ASN A 52 -6.71 -16.60 3.97
CA ASN A 52 -7.40 -16.22 5.21
C ASN A 52 -6.71 -16.77 6.48
N LYS A 53 -6.05 -17.94 6.38
CA LYS A 53 -5.28 -18.52 7.49
C LYS A 53 -4.03 -17.69 7.83
N GLU A 54 -3.31 -17.23 6.81
CA GLU A 54 -2.14 -16.36 6.98
C GLU A 54 -2.54 -14.98 7.49
N ILE A 55 -3.61 -14.41 6.95
CA ILE A 55 -4.18 -13.15 7.43
C ILE A 55 -4.54 -13.25 8.91
N LYS A 56 -5.27 -14.31 9.30
CA LYS A 56 -5.62 -14.56 10.70
C LYS A 56 -4.38 -14.72 11.58
N LYS A 57 -3.37 -15.46 11.12
CA LYS A 57 -2.13 -15.63 11.88
C LYS A 57 -1.44 -14.29 12.13
N ILE A 58 -1.36 -13.41 11.13
CA ILE A 58 -0.75 -12.08 11.29
C ILE A 58 -1.60 -11.23 12.24
N HIS A 59 -2.93 -11.22 12.05
CA HIS A 59 -3.87 -10.54 12.95
C HIS A 59 -3.62 -10.91 14.41
N ASP A 60 -3.68 -12.20 14.73
CA ASP A 60 -3.57 -12.71 16.10
C ASP A 60 -2.20 -12.37 16.73
N ILE A 61 -1.12 -12.31 15.94
CA ILE A 61 0.22 -11.89 16.42
C ILE A 61 0.24 -10.38 16.73
N THR A 62 -0.39 -9.55 15.90
CA THR A 62 -0.32 -8.09 16.00
C THR A 62 -1.45 -7.43 16.78
N GLU A 63 -2.50 -8.19 17.12
CA GLU A 63 -3.77 -7.70 17.68
C GLU A 63 -3.58 -6.77 18.87
N HIS A 64 -2.66 -7.11 19.77
CA HIS A 64 -2.32 -6.35 20.98
C HIS A 64 -1.95 -4.87 20.71
N ILE A 65 -1.55 -4.53 19.48
CA ILE A 65 -1.31 -3.15 19.03
C ILE A 65 -2.30 -2.73 17.95
N SER A 66 -2.62 -3.60 17.00
CA SER A 66 -3.40 -3.23 15.82
C SER A 66 -4.84 -2.86 16.13
N ASN A 67 -5.43 -3.42 17.19
CA ASN A 67 -6.81 -3.12 17.59
C ASN A 67 -7.05 -1.65 17.98
N LYS A 68 -5.98 -0.86 18.20
CA LYS A 68 -6.05 0.59 18.45
C LYS A 68 -6.24 1.40 17.16
N TYR A 69 -5.92 0.83 16.01
CA TYR A 69 -5.84 1.54 14.73
C TYR A 69 -6.72 0.93 13.64
N TYR A 70 -7.06 -0.35 13.78
CA TYR A 70 -7.78 -1.14 12.77
C TYR A 70 -8.89 -1.95 13.44
N SER A 71 -10.06 -1.99 12.79
CA SER A 71 -11.17 -2.85 13.16
C SER A 71 -11.05 -4.22 12.51
N ASP A 72 -11.82 -5.21 12.97
CA ASP A 72 -11.88 -6.55 12.36
C ASP A 72 -12.26 -6.50 10.87
N LYS A 73 -12.99 -5.47 10.42
CA LYS A 73 -13.35 -5.25 9.01
C LYS A 73 -12.18 -4.80 8.15
N ASP A 74 -11.12 -4.27 8.77
CA ASP A 74 -9.91 -3.82 8.10
C ASP A 74 -8.91 -4.94 7.83
N TRP A 75 -9.13 -6.13 8.40
CA TRP A 75 -8.37 -7.36 8.13
C TRP A 75 -8.90 -8.12 6.92
#